data_AF-A0A5Y8U6E0-F1
#
_entry.id   AF-A0A5Y8U6E0-F1
#
_cell.length_a   1.000
_cell.length_b   1.000
_cell.length_c   1.000
_cell.angle_alpha   90.00
_cell.angle_beta   90.00
_cell.angle_gamma   90.00
#
_symmetry.space_group_name_H-M   'P 1'
#
loop_
_entity.id
_entity.type
_entity.pdbx_description
1 polymer ?
#
loop_
_entity_poly.entity_id
_entity_poly.type
_entity_poly.pdbx_seq_one_letter_code
_entity_poly.pdbx_strand_id
1 'polypeptide(L)'
;MPKPKVFNEEILTLPFDMILMKNGYFHKKDKCSRNFITMSNDNDLIVITRQTNGQYLYFNPSEENDRGNIYSFCKNRGIKINDLLNDKVDKIELKHNIEPSNSMNKATVEALNNYKSFTTIKQKNFFNDDRLISQEILETFNTLKQDKHYNVCVPTYVLDNFEGKEFINSSGYVAYLRRPITQDKQGNTYNKPIKQLCYGNKGLEIIRNKDNKQKIEDIKTIIITESMVDSLSLFELKDYDPNSTLLCATNGQITKSHKEIFAYFEKNAKNAKIVLGYDNDEKGLDFTLKTKQCFKQREIIEENPKLKDFNDDLLISKVFGLKKDFSLEDIQKEINSLQKKTEYLLDRKNVLIESKKTELIKEISNNDIPLVSYLKPKLENFVNLKALGKRFDEFNAYLGRITENKKIKE
;
A
#
# COMPACT_ATOMS: atom_id res chain seq x y z
N MET A 1 11.96 44.09 7.63
CA MET A 1 12.17 42.62 7.72
C MET A 1 11.20 41.95 6.77
N PRO A 2 11.62 40.96 5.96
CA PRO A 2 10.67 40.17 5.15
C PRO A 2 9.79 39.33 6.07
N LYS A 3 8.47 39.28 5.82
CA LYS A 3 7.54 38.41 6.58
C LYS A 3 7.99 36.94 6.41
N PRO A 4 8.00 36.12 7.48
CA PRO A 4 8.27 34.69 7.34
C PRO A 4 7.22 34.05 6.42
N LYS A 5 7.66 33.18 5.51
CA LYS A 5 6.76 32.37 4.67
C LYS A 5 6.04 31.39 5.59
N VAL A 6 4.73 31.60 5.79
CA VAL A 6 3.84 30.64 6.46
C VAL A 6 3.70 29.42 5.55
N PHE A 7 3.97 28.22 6.08
CA PHE A 7 3.83 26.98 5.31
C PHE A 7 2.35 26.61 5.15
N ASN A 8 1.99 25.90 4.08
CA ASN A 8 0.59 25.53 3.80
C ASN A 8 -0.09 24.75 4.94
N GLU A 9 0.68 23.96 5.70
CA GLU A 9 0.15 23.18 6.83
C GLU A 9 -0.20 24.06 8.03
N GLU A 10 0.50 25.17 8.24
CA GLU A 10 0.25 26.09 9.36
C GLU A 10 -1.10 26.80 9.18
N ILE A 11 -1.45 27.16 7.94
CA ILE A 11 -2.74 27.79 7.59
C ILE A 11 -3.94 26.92 7.98
N LEU A 12 -3.81 25.59 7.86
CA LEU A 12 -4.88 24.64 8.22
C LEU A 12 -5.20 24.63 9.72
N THR A 13 -4.27 25.12 10.54
CA THR A 13 -4.38 25.16 12.01
C THR A 13 -4.76 26.54 12.54
N LEU A 14 -4.98 27.52 11.67
CA LEU A 14 -5.43 28.83 12.09
C LEU A 14 -6.92 28.80 12.49
N PRO A 15 -7.31 29.48 13.59
CA PRO A 15 -8.71 29.58 14.02
C PRO A 15 -9.65 30.08 12.94
N PHE A 16 -10.33 29.14 12.29
CA PHE A 16 -11.05 29.44 11.06
C PHE A 16 -12.29 30.32 11.31
N ASP A 17 -12.93 30.15 12.46
CA ASP A 17 -14.03 31.00 12.91
C ASP A 17 -13.61 32.46 13.04
N MET A 18 -12.45 32.72 13.67
CA MET A 18 -11.92 34.07 13.86
C MET A 18 -11.54 34.74 12.54
N ILE A 19 -10.98 33.97 11.60
CA ILE A 19 -10.70 34.45 10.24
C ILE A 19 -12.01 34.89 9.57
N LEU A 20 -13.05 34.07 9.63
CA LEU A 20 -14.33 34.37 8.99
C LEU A 20 -15.06 35.55 9.65
N MET A 21 -14.94 35.73 10.96
CA MET A 21 -15.46 36.92 11.65
C MET A 21 -14.89 38.23 11.07
N LYS A 22 -13.62 38.22 10.63
CA LYS A 22 -12.99 39.39 9.98
C LYS A 22 -13.41 39.58 8.53
N ASN A 23 -14.05 38.58 7.96
CA ASN A 23 -14.55 38.55 6.59
C ASN A 23 -16.09 38.55 6.54
N GLY A 24 -16.75 39.11 7.56
CA GLY A 24 -18.19 39.40 7.53
C GLY A 24 -19.10 38.26 7.96
N TYR A 25 -18.56 37.20 8.55
CA TYR A 25 -19.37 36.17 9.22
C TYR A 25 -19.62 36.53 10.69
N PHE A 26 -20.72 36.02 11.22
CA PHE A 26 -21.11 36.21 12.61
C PHE A 26 -21.49 34.87 13.24
N HIS A 27 -21.22 34.72 14.53
CA HIS A 27 -21.62 33.52 15.28
C HIS A 27 -23.14 33.46 15.41
N LYS A 28 -23.70 32.32 15.03
CA LYS A 28 -25.08 31.96 15.34
C LYS A 28 -25.12 31.27 16.70
N LYS A 29 -25.02 32.07 17.76
CA LYS A 29 -24.75 31.61 19.15
C LYS A 29 -25.70 30.51 19.62
N ASP A 30 -26.97 30.56 19.21
CA ASP A 30 -28.01 29.57 19.50
C ASP A 30 -27.77 28.19 18.86
N LYS A 31 -26.90 28.12 17.85
CA LYS A 31 -26.52 26.89 17.13
C LYS A 31 -25.05 26.51 17.32
N CYS A 32 -24.32 27.20 18.19
CA CYS A 32 -22.98 26.82 18.57
C CYS A 32 -23.03 25.79 19.72
N SER A 33 -22.05 24.89 19.73
CA SER A 33 -21.82 23.95 20.82
C SER A 33 -20.33 23.90 21.15
N ARG A 34 -19.95 23.12 22.16
CA ARG A 34 -18.56 22.96 22.60
C ARG A 34 -17.59 22.52 21.47
N ASN A 35 -18.09 21.71 20.53
CA ASN A 35 -17.27 21.10 19.46
C ASN A 35 -17.57 21.64 18.06
N PHE A 36 -18.62 22.46 17.92
CA PHE A 36 -19.11 22.96 16.63
C PHE A 36 -19.45 24.45 16.73
N ILE A 37 -18.86 25.28 15.88
CA ILE A 37 -19.25 26.69 15.74
C ILE A 37 -20.08 26.86 14.49
N THR A 38 -21.29 27.36 14.64
CA THR A 38 -22.12 27.73 13.50
C THR A 38 -21.93 29.20 13.20
N MET A 39 -21.53 29.53 11.97
CA MET A 39 -21.37 30.89 11.48
C MET A 39 -22.31 31.16 10.32
N SER A 40 -22.77 32.41 10.21
CA SER A 40 -23.55 32.86 9.08
C SER A 40 -23.16 34.26 8.62
N ASN A 41 -23.41 34.54 7.36
CA ASN A 41 -23.51 35.90 6.81
C ASN A 41 -24.85 36.01 6.04
N ASP A 42 -25.04 37.09 5.27
CA ASP A 42 -26.30 37.35 4.58
C ASP A 42 -26.73 36.24 3.60
N ASN A 43 -25.80 35.43 3.08
CA ASN A 43 -26.04 34.43 2.03
C ASN A 43 -25.54 33.01 2.36
N ASP A 44 -24.90 32.81 3.50
CA ASP A 44 -24.15 31.60 3.78
C ASP A 44 -24.31 31.16 5.24
N LEU A 45 -24.34 29.84 5.44
CA LEU A 45 -24.39 29.20 6.74
C LEU A 45 -23.40 28.04 6.74
N ILE A 46 -22.45 28.09 7.66
CA ILE A 46 -21.41 27.08 7.77
C ILE A 46 -21.29 26.60 9.22
N VAL A 47 -20.81 25.38 9.38
CA VAL A 47 -20.46 24.80 10.67
C VAL A 47 -18.99 24.46 10.65
N ILE A 48 -18.25 24.95 11.64
CA ILE A 48 -16.81 24.80 11.81
C ILE A 48 -16.55 23.80 12.93
N THR A 49 -15.59 22.90 12.70
CA THR A 49 -15.11 21.89 13.64
C THR A 49 -13.61 21.91 13.69
N ARG A 50 -13.06 21.41 14.79
CA ARG A 50 -11.61 21.22 14.96
C ARG A 50 -11.30 19.75 15.13
N GLN A 51 -10.33 19.26 14.36
CA GLN A 51 -9.81 17.90 14.47
C GLN A 51 -8.81 17.79 15.62
N THR A 52 -8.53 16.56 16.07
CA THR A 52 -7.54 16.28 17.13
C THR A 52 -6.11 16.66 16.75
N ASN A 53 -5.79 16.68 15.46
CA ASN A 53 -4.51 17.19 14.92
C ASN A 53 -4.46 18.73 14.90
N GLY A 54 -5.50 19.43 15.36
CA GLY A 54 -5.59 20.88 15.41
C GLY A 54 -6.10 21.56 14.15
N GLN A 55 -6.32 20.82 13.05
CA GLN A 55 -6.83 21.38 11.79
C GLN A 55 -8.32 21.72 11.88
N TYR A 56 -8.73 22.77 11.16
CA TYR A 56 -10.12 23.17 11.08
C TYR A 56 -10.78 22.67 9.81
N LEU A 57 -12.01 22.20 9.98
CA LEU A 57 -12.89 21.84 8.88
C LEU A 57 -14.18 22.63 8.98
N TYR A 58 -14.77 22.92 7.83
CA TYR A 58 -16.13 23.41 7.73
C TYR A 58 -17.00 22.49 6.88
N PHE A 59 -18.30 22.61 7.06
CA PHE A 59 -19.31 22.12 6.11
C PHE A 59 -20.48 23.10 6.06
N ASN A 60 -21.09 23.21 4.88
CA ASN A 60 -22.33 23.93 4.66
C ASN A 60 -23.51 22.96 4.85
N PRO A 61 -24.43 23.19 5.81
CA PRO A 61 -25.58 22.32 6.02
C PRO A 61 -26.54 22.25 4.83
N SER A 62 -26.54 23.25 3.95
CA SER A 62 -27.44 23.36 2.81
C SER A 62 -26.88 22.71 1.53
N GLU A 63 -25.57 22.44 1.48
CA GLU A 63 -24.90 21.90 0.30
C GLU A 63 -23.83 20.86 0.69
N GLU A 64 -24.12 19.57 0.45
CA GLU A 64 -23.28 18.46 0.92
C GLU A 64 -21.83 18.48 0.38
N ASN A 65 -21.65 19.02 -0.83
CA ASN A 65 -20.34 19.10 -1.48
C ASN A 65 -19.52 20.31 -1.02
N ASP A 66 -20.15 21.29 -0.34
CA ASP A 66 -19.48 22.47 0.17
C ASP A 66 -18.95 22.23 1.58
N ARG A 67 -17.83 21.51 1.63
CA ARG A 67 -17.14 21.14 2.88
C ARG A 67 -15.65 20.97 2.67
N GLY A 68 -14.88 21.01 3.75
CA GLY A 68 -13.44 20.75 3.73
C GLY A 68 -12.69 21.67 4.68
N ASN A 69 -11.47 22.06 4.32
CA ASN A 69 -10.68 23.01 5.10
C ASN A 69 -10.76 24.42 4.50
N ILE A 70 -9.99 25.36 5.04
CA ILE A 70 -9.93 26.75 4.54
C ILE A 70 -9.59 26.86 3.04
N TYR A 71 -8.79 25.95 2.48
CA TYR A 71 -8.53 25.94 1.02
C TYR A 71 -9.75 25.49 0.23
N SER A 72 -10.47 24.47 0.71
CA SER A 72 -11.75 24.06 0.11
C SER A 72 -12.75 25.22 0.14
N PHE A 73 -12.82 25.96 1.26
CA PHE A 73 -13.68 27.12 1.40
C PHE A 73 -13.37 28.20 0.36
N CYS A 74 -12.08 28.58 0.27
CA CYS A 74 -11.58 29.54 -0.71
C CYS A 74 -11.91 29.09 -2.15
N LYS A 75 -11.63 27.83 -2.47
CA LYS A 75 -11.90 27.26 -3.80
C LYS A 75 -13.38 27.30 -4.15
N ASN A 76 -14.25 26.86 -3.24
CA ASN A 76 -15.68 26.76 -3.48
C ASN A 76 -16.34 28.14 -3.66
N ARG A 77 -15.77 29.19 -3.04
CA ARG A 77 -16.28 30.56 -3.13
C ARG A 77 -15.51 31.44 -4.13
N GLY A 78 -14.52 30.89 -4.85
CA GLY A 78 -13.71 31.63 -5.81
C GLY A 78 -12.82 32.72 -5.18
N ILE A 79 -12.48 32.59 -3.89
CA ILE A 79 -11.70 33.57 -3.11
C ILE A 79 -10.25 33.11 -3.04
N LYS A 80 -9.28 34.04 -3.17
CA LYS A 80 -7.86 33.69 -2.92
C LYS A 80 -7.58 33.64 -1.43
N ILE A 81 -6.78 32.67 -0.99
CA ILE A 81 -6.43 32.49 0.42
C ILE A 81 -5.80 33.75 1.05
N ASN A 82 -4.99 34.49 0.30
CA ASN A 82 -4.36 35.73 0.78
C ASN A 82 -5.38 36.85 1.02
N ASP A 83 -6.47 36.88 0.26
CA ASP A 83 -7.54 37.87 0.43
C ASP A 83 -8.34 37.56 1.71
N LEU A 84 -8.46 36.27 2.05
CA LEU A 84 -9.12 35.81 3.27
C LEU A 84 -8.24 36.06 4.52
N LEU A 85 -6.93 35.87 4.40
CA LEU A 85 -5.92 36.06 5.46
C LEU A 85 -5.32 37.49 5.50
N ASN A 86 -6.00 38.47 4.91
CA ASN A 86 -5.53 39.85 4.74
C ASN A 86 -5.03 40.55 6.02
N ASP A 87 -4.55 41.80 5.90
CA ASP A 87 -4.01 42.61 7.01
C ASP A 87 -4.95 42.77 8.23
N LYS A 88 -6.25 42.46 8.10
CA LYS A 88 -7.21 42.44 9.23
C LYS A 88 -7.02 41.24 10.14
N VAL A 89 -6.42 40.16 9.65
CA VAL A 89 -6.12 38.92 10.39
C VAL A 89 -4.78 39.02 11.13
N ASP A 90 -3.77 39.66 10.51
CA ASP A 90 -2.41 39.84 11.06
C ASP A 90 -2.35 40.65 12.38
N LYS A 91 -3.35 41.49 12.65
CA LYS A 91 -3.38 42.39 13.83
C LYS A 91 -4.11 41.80 15.04
N ILE A 92 -4.52 40.53 14.97
CA ILE A 92 -5.39 39.91 15.96
C ILE A 92 -4.71 38.70 16.56
N GLU A 93 -4.73 38.66 17.89
CA GLU A 93 -4.35 37.47 18.61
C GLU A 93 -5.39 36.38 18.33
N LEU A 94 -5.07 35.47 17.41
CA LEU A 94 -5.93 34.36 17.00
C LEU A 94 -6.03 33.35 18.16
N LYS A 95 -6.97 33.61 19.09
CA LYS A 95 -7.33 32.72 20.20
C LYS A 95 -8.76 32.24 19.99
N HIS A 96 -8.96 30.93 20.05
CA HIS A 96 -10.29 30.33 19.96
C HIS A 96 -10.41 29.18 20.97
N ASN A 97 -11.64 28.76 21.27
CA ASN A 97 -11.95 27.77 22.31
C ASN A 97 -12.74 26.55 21.79
N ILE A 98 -12.65 26.19 20.50
CA ILE A 98 -13.31 24.97 19.99
C ILE A 98 -12.54 23.76 20.52
N GLU A 99 -13.24 22.89 21.24
CA GLU A 99 -12.66 21.61 21.60
C GLU A 99 -12.63 20.68 20.40
N PRO A 100 -11.53 19.92 20.22
CA PRO A 100 -11.47 18.91 19.18
C PRO A 100 -12.69 18.00 19.28
N SER A 101 -13.42 17.85 18.18
CA SER A 101 -14.56 16.94 18.18
C SER A 101 -14.05 15.52 18.35
N ASN A 102 -14.33 14.91 19.51
CA ASN A 102 -14.10 13.49 19.81
C ASN A 102 -15.13 12.57 19.13
N SER A 103 -15.77 13.01 18.04
CA SER A 103 -16.65 12.13 17.29
C SER A 103 -15.79 10.97 16.79
N MET A 104 -16.06 9.77 17.31
CA MET A 104 -15.52 8.53 16.76
C MET A 104 -15.78 8.62 15.25
N ASN A 105 -14.70 8.69 14.46
CA ASN A 105 -14.80 9.01 13.05
C ASN A 105 -15.82 8.04 12.43
N LYS A 106 -16.98 8.55 11.99
CA LYS A 106 -18.09 7.71 11.50
C LYS A 106 -17.60 6.73 10.41
N ALA A 107 -16.65 7.18 9.59
CA ALA A 107 -15.99 6.37 8.58
C ALA A 107 -15.13 5.23 9.17
N THR A 108 -14.48 5.43 10.32
CA THR A 108 -13.75 4.37 11.03
C THR A 108 -14.71 3.35 11.61
N VAL A 109 -15.80 3.77 12.26
CA VAL A 109 -16.82 2.84 12.78
C VAL A 109 -17.44 2.01 11.65
N GLU A 110 -17.77 2.66 10.53
CA GLU A 110 -18.28 1.99 9.34
C GLU A 110 -17.26 1.01 8.74
N ALA A 111 -16.00 1.42 8.59
CA ALA A 111 -14.94 0.56 8.10
C ALA A 111 -14.74 -0.69 8.98
N LEU A 112 -14.76 -0.52 10.31
CA LEU A 112 -14.65 -1.64 11.25
C LEU A 112 -15.85 -2.58 11.17
N ASN A 113 -17.07 -2.05 11.01
CA ASN A 113 -18.27 -2.86 10.84
C ASN A 113 -18.28 -3.62 9.50
N ASN A 114 -17.85 -2.98 8.42
CA ASN A 114 -17.65 -3.61 7.12
C ASN A 114 -16.63 -4.74 7.21
N TYR A 115 -15.46 -4.46 7.77
CA TYR A 115 -14.42 -5.47 7.93
C TYR A 115 -14.86 -6.66 8.80
N LYS A 116 -15.65 -6.41 9.86
CA LYS A 116 -16.24 -7.50 10.66
C LYS A 116 -17.16 -8.41 9.85
N SER A 117 -17.94 -7.87 8.90
CA SER A 117 -18.87 -8.64 8.07
C SER A 117 -18.20 -9.42 6.92
N PHE A 118 -16.96 -9.08 6.57
CA PHE A 118 -16.21 -9.82 5.54
C PHE A 118 -15.90 -11.25 5.95
N THR A 119 -15.79 -12.12 4.95
CA THR A 119 -15.48 -13.54 5.13
C THR A 119 -13.98 -13.77 5.18
N THR A 120 -13.55 -14.96 5.61
CA THR A 120 -12.17 -15.43 5.41
C THR A 120 -11.82 -15.43 3.92
N ILE A 121 -10.51 -15.41 3.63
CA ILE A 121 -10.03 -15.54 2.25
C ILE A 121 -10.60 -16.81 1.63
N LYS A 122 -11.19 -16.68 0.43
CA LYS A 122 -11.59 -17.80 -0.42
C LYS A 122 -10.64 -17.96 -1.60
N GLN A 123 -10.82 -19.06 -2.33
CA GLN A 123 -10.18 -19.31 -3.62
C GLN A 123 -10.47 -18.15 -4.60
N LYS A 124 -9.47 -17.79 -5.42
CA LYS A 124 -9.42 -16.65 -6.35
C LYS A 124 -9.30 -15.29 -5.65
N ASN A 125 -8.07 -14.81 -5.53
CA ASN A 125 -7.73 -13.49 -5.00
C ASN A 125 -6.38 -13.04 -5.57
N PHE A 126 -6.11 -11.73 -5.54
CA PHE A 126 -4.87 -11.16 -6.08
C PHE A 126 -3.59 -11.71 -5.41
N PHE A 127 -3.64 -12.05 -4.12
CA PHE A 127 -2.46 -12.52 -3.39
C PHE A 127 -2.06 -13.94 -3.83
N ASN A 128 -3.01 -14.78 -4.20
CA ASN A 128 -2.73 -16.12 -4.74
C ASN A 128 -2.55 -16.10 -6.26
N ASP A 129 -3.50 -15.52 -7.00
CA ASP A 129 -3.57 -15.60 -8.47
C ASP A 129 -2.39 -14.88 -9.15
N ASP A 130 -2.03 -13.68 -8.67
CA ASP A 130 -1.03 -12.81 -9.32
C ASP A 130 0.29 -12.75 -8.54
N ARG A 131 0.22 -12.90 -7.21
CA ARG A 131 1.38 -12.79 -6.30
C ARG A 131 1.95 -14.13 -5.88
N LEU A 132 1.29 -15.23 -6.27
CA LEU A 132 1.70 -16.61 -6.03
C LEU A 132 1.95 -16.95 -4.55
N ILE A 133 1.37 -16.22 -3.60
CA ILE A 133 1.41 -16.59 -2.18
C ILE A 133 0.55 -17.84 -1.99
N SER A 134 1.06 -18.85 -1.29
CA SER A 134 0.34 -20.11 -1.13
C SER A 134 -1.00 -19.92 -0.41
N GLN A 135 -2.03 -20.63 -0.87
CA GLN A 135 -3.37 -20.55 -0.28
C GLN A 135 -3.37 -21.03 1.19
N GLU A 136 -2.56 -22.02 1.54
CA GLU A 136 -2.37 -22.51 2.91
C GLU A 136 -1.86 -21.40 3.85
N ILE A 137 -0.88 -20.61 3.41
CA ILE A 137 -0.39 -19.47 4.19
C ILE A 137 -1.48 -18.41 4.35
N LEU A 138 -2.21 -18.09 3.27
CA LEU A 138 -3.31 -17.11 3.35
C LEU A 138 -4.40 -17.55 4.34
N GLU A 139 -4.74 -18.84 4.37
CA GLU A 139 -5.75 -19.42 5.28
C GLU A 139 -5.26 -19.48 6.73
N THR A 140 -3.95 -19.62 6.95
CA THR A 140 -3.33 -19.61 8.28
C THR A 140 -3.56 -18.28 9.00
N PHE A 141 -3.53 -17.15 8.28
CA PHE A 141 -3.76 -15.82 8.85
C PHE A 141 -5.22 -15.40 8.68
N ASN A 142 -6.14 -15.93 9.49
CA ASN A 142 -7.57 -15.64 9.33
C ASN A 142 -8.02 -14.20 9.68
N THR A 143 -7.10 -13.33 10.13
CA THR A 143 -7.29 -11.88 10.12
C THR A 143 -7.17 -11.29 8.71
N LEU A 144 -6.67 -12.04 7.74
CA LEU A 144 -6.89 -11.72 6.34
C LEU A 144 -8.32 -12.07 5.96
N LYS A 145 -9.01 -11.09 5.42
CA LYS A 145 -10.41 -11.22 5.00
C LYS A 145 -10.58 -10.90 3.53
N GLN A 146 -11.74 -11.23 3.00
CA GLN A 146 -12.11 -10.96 1.63
C GLN A 146 -13.47 -10.28 1.55
N ASP A 147 -13.55 -9.19 0.80
CA ASP A 147 -14.81 -8.49 0.54
C ASP A 147 -15.60 -9.12 -0.62
N LYS A 148 -16.79 -8.57 -0.88
CA LYS A 148 -17.68 -9.03 -1.98
C LYS A 148 -17.10 -8.83 -3.40
N HIS A 149 -16.04 -8.05 -3.53
CA HIS A 149 -15.34 -7.78 -4.79
C HIS A 149 -14.11 -8.66 -4.97
N TYR A 150 -13.90 -9.63 -4.07
CA TYR A 150 -12.73 -10.51 -4.03
C TYR A 150 -11.41 -9.78 -3.73
N ASN A 151 -11.48 -8.58 -3.16
CA ASN A 151 -10.31 -7.86 -2.68
C ASN A 151 -9.81 -8.49 -1.39
N VAL A 152 -8.49 -8.51 -1.19
CA VAL A 152 -7.90 -8.94 0.08
C VAL A 152 -7.90 -7.75 1.03
N CYS A 153 -8.58 -7.89 2.17
CA CYS A 153 -8.73 -6.86 3.18
C CYS A 153 -7.82 -7.16 4.37
N VAL A 154 -6.86 -6.26 4.60
CA VAL A 154 -5.87 -6.36 5.68
C VAL A 154 -6.23 -5.33 6.77
N PRO A 155 -6.44 -5.75 8.03
CA PRO A 155 -6.80 -4.83 9.10
C PRO A 155 -5.64 -3.90 9.45
N THR A 156 -5.97 -2.65 9.76
CA THR A 156 -5.01 -1.66 10.25
C THR A 156 -5.25 -1.37 11.72
N TYR A 157 -4.17 -0.99 12.40
CA TYR A 157 -4.16 -0.74 13.83
C TYR A 157 -3.40 0.55 14.17
N VAL A 158 -3.81 1.17 15.27
CA VAL A 158 -3.15 2.33 15.89
C VAL A 158 -2.91 2.03 17.37
N LEU A 159 -1.98 2.75 17.98
CA LEU A 159 -1.85 2.74 19.42
C LEU A 159 -2.95 3.61 20.04
N ASP A 160 -3.62 3.08 21.04
CA ASP A 160 -4.66 3.76 21.80
C ASP A 160 -4.34 3.69 23.31
N ASN A 161 -4.97 4.55 24.10
CA ASN A 161 -4.76 4.61 25.54
C ASN A 161 -6.10 4.72 26.26
N PHE A 162 -6.33 3.82 27.20
CA PHE A 162 -7.48 3.87 28.09
C PHE A 162 -7.01 3.80 29.53
N GLU A 163 -7.35 4.82 30.32
CA GLU A 163 -6.98 4.92 31.74
C GLU A 163 -5.47 4.76 32.00
N GLY A 164 -4.62 5.30 31.11
CA GLY A 164 -3.17 5.22 31.21
C GLY A 164 -2.58 3.91 30.70
N LYS A 165 -3.41 2.93 30.29
CA LYS A 165 -2.97 1.66 29.72
C LYS A 165 -2.98 1.74 28.20
N GLU A 166 -1.79 1.58 27.61
CA GLU A 166 -1.59 1.52 26.15
C GLU A 166 -2.03 0.15 25.61
N PHE A 167 -2.74 0.15 24.48
CA PHE A 167 -3.10 -1.06 23.76
C PHE A 167 -3.22 -0.80 22.25
N ILE A 168 -3.06 -1.85 21.45
CA ILE A 168 -3.23 -1.78 20.00
C ILE A 168 -4.71 -1.89 19.67
N ASN A 169 -5.28 -0.85 19.06
CA ASN A 169 -6.69 -0.78 18.69
C ASN A 169 -6.86 -0.84 17.16
N SER A 170 -7.93 -1.48 16.70
CA SER A 170 -8.21 -1.56 15.26
C SER A 170 -8.72 -0.21 14.75
N SER A 171 -8.15 0.25 13.65
CA SER A 171 -8.39 1.59 13.13
C SER A 171 -9.05 1.60 11.74
N GLY A 172 -9.18 0.45 11.11
CA GLY A 172 -9.70 0.32 9.76
C GLY A 172 -9.16 -0.91 9.05
N TYR A 173 -9.10 -0.82 7.72
CA TYR A 173 -8.48 -1.84 6.87
C TYR A 173 -8.02 -1.23 5.54
N VAL A 174 -7.11 -1.94 4.87
CA VAL A 174 -6.70 -1.70 3.50
C VAL A 174 -7.28 -2.80 2.63
N ALA A 175 -7.98 -2.43 1.56
CA ALA A 175 -8.40 -3.36 0.52
C ALA A 175 -7.38 -3.36 -0.62
N TYR A 176 -6.67 -4.47 -0.80
CA TYR A 176 -5.85 -4.76 -1.97
C TYR A 176 -6.75 -5.22 -3.10
N LEU A 177 -6.84 -4.40 -4.15
CA LEU A 177 -7.85 -4.54 -5.19
C LEU A 177 -7.50 -5.68 -6.13
N ARG A 178 -8.44 -6.61 -6.32
CA ARG A 178 -8.31 -7.65 -7.35
C ARG A 178 -8.26 -7.05 -8.75
N ARG A 179 -9.02 -5.98 -8.96
CA ARG A 179 -9.03 -5.21 -10.21
C ARG A 179 -8.62 -3.78 -9.88
N PRO A 180 -7.37 -3.39 -10.17
CA PRO A 180 -6.91 -2.02 -9.96
C PRO A 180 -7.80 -1.01 -10.70
N ILE A 181 -8.01 0.16 -10.10
CA ILE A 181 -8.76 1.24 -10.73
C ILE A 181 -7.81 1.99 -11.66
N THR A 182 -8.09 1.93 -12.96
CA THR A 182 -7.23 2.50 -14.01
C THR A 182 -7.74 3.83 -14.55
N GLN A 183 -8.98 4.20 -14.25
CA GLN A 183 -9.62 5.42 -14.77
C GLN A 183 -10.32 6.20 -13.66
N ASP A 184 -10.41 7.53 -13.83
CA ASP A 184 -11.22 8.40 -13.00
C ASP A 184 -12.72 8.29 -13.35
N LYS A 185 -13.56 9.05 -12.64
CA LYS A 185 -15.02 9.04 -12.86
C LYS A 185 -15.44 9.60 -14.22
N GLN A 186 -14.55 10.35 -14.88
CA GLN A 186 -14.76 10.95 -16.20
C GLN A 186 -14.21 10.06 -17.33
N GLY A 187 -13.61 8.91 -17.00
CA GLY A 187 -13.03 7.97 -17.94
C GLY A 187 -11.57 8.25 -18.31
N ASN A 188 -10.92 9.25 -17.70
CA ASN A 188 -9.52 9.54 -17.98
C ASN A 188 -8.62 8.51 -17.29
N THR A 189 -7.63 8.00 -18.01
CA THR A 189 -6.69 7.01 -17.49
C THR A 189 -5.73 7.63 -16.47
N TYR A 190 -5.56 6.96 -15.33
CA TYR A 190 -4.53 7.32 -14.35
C TYR A 190 -3.13 6.93 -14.86
N ASN A 191 -2.14 7.81 -14.64
CA ASN A 191 -0.73 7.51 -14.90
C ASN A 191 -0.23 6.27 -14.13
N LYS A 192 -0.78 6.02 -12.93
CA LYS A 192 -0.55 4.83 -12.13
C LYS A 192 -1.88 4.29 -11.63
N PRO A 193 -2.24 3.03 -11.94
CA PRO A 193 -3.47 2.44 -11.42
C PRO A 193 -3.50 2.43 -9.90
N ILE A 194 -4.68 2.67 -9.32
CA ILE A 194 -4.89 2.54 -7.88
C ILE A 194 -5.06 1.05 -7.57
N LYS A 195 -4.09 0.49 -6.86
CA LYS A 195 -4.07 -0.95 -6.52
C LYS A 195 -4.68 -1.27 -5.16
N GLN A 196 -4.90 -0.25 -4.33
CA GLN A 196 -5.35 -0.41 -2.95
C GLN A 196 -6.16 0.79 -2.47
N LEU A 197 -7.07 0.56 -1.54
CA LEU A 197 -7.91 1.59 -0.92
C LEU A 197 -7.85 1.47 0.60
N CYS A 198 -7.70 2.60 1.29
CA CYS A 198 -7.70 2.67 2.75
C CYS A 198 -9.10 3.06 3.24
N TYR A 199 -9.64 2.30 4.19
CA TYR A 199 -10.93 2.55 4.83
C TYR A 199 -10.73 2.70 6.33
N GLY A 200 -11.25 3.79 6.90
CA GLY A 200 -10.98 4.17 8.29
C GLY A 200 -9.65 4.94 8.43
N ASN A 201 -9.09 4.92 9.63
CA ASN A 201 -7.83 5.59 9.92
C ASN A 201 -6.65 4.75 9.43
N LYS A 202 -5.72 5.41 8.72
CA LYS A 202 -4.46 4.79 8.31
C LYS A 202 -3.64 4.45 9.57
N GLY A 203 -3.24 3.19 9.66
CA GLY A 203 -2.44 2.63 10.74
C GLY A 203 -1.52 1.54 10.21
N LEU A 204 -0.82 0.86 11.10
CA LEU A 204 0.02 -0.28 10.72
C LEU A 204 -0.88 -1.46 10.34
N GLU A 205 -0.66 -2.06 9.18
CA GLU A 205 -1.29 -3.33 8.83
C GLU A 205 -0.68 -4.43 9.71
N ILE A 206 -1.50 -5.21 10.40
CA ILE A 206 -1.00 -6.29 11.28
C ILE A 206 -1.86 -7.53 11.07
N ILE A 207 -1.23 -8.67 10.78
CA ILE A 207 -1.92 -9.96 10.74
C ILE A 207 -1.17 -10.98 11.60
N ARG A 208 -1.94 -11.91 12.16
CA ARG A 208 -1.44 -13.03 12.96
C ARG A 208 -2.35 -14.23 12.79
N ASN A 209 -1.81 -15.43 13.02
CA ASN A 209 -2.66 -16.60 13.19
C ASN A 209 -3.56 -16.36 14.42
N LYS A 210 -4.88 -16.61 14.31
CA LYS A 210 -5.82 -16.43 15.45
C LYS A 210 -5.81 -17.61 16.40
N ASP A 211 -5.39 -18.79 15.95
CA ASP A 211 -5.12 -19.91 16.84
C ASP A 211 -3.91 -19.60 17.74
N ASN A 212 -3.11 -18.59 17.34
CA ASN A 212 -2.13 -17.99 18.20
C ASN A 212 -2.79 -17.11 19.28
N LYS A 213 -3.21 -17.74 20.39
CA LYS A 213 -3.73 -17.08 21.61
C LYS A 213 -2.65 -16.38 22.43
N GLN A 214 -1.42 -16.35 21.94
CA GLN A 214 -0.27 -15.74 22.57
C GLN A 214 -0.50 -14.25 22.84
N LYS A 215 -0.05 -13.83 24.02
CA LYS A 215 0.13 -12.42 24.33
C LYS A 215 1.25 -11.87 23.45
N ILE A 216 1.32 -10.55 23.31
CA ILE A 216 2.44 -9.89 22.59
C ILE A 216 3.81 -10.31 23.14
N GLU A 217 3.85 -10.69 24.42
CA GLU A 217 5.02 -11.21 25.14
C GLU A 217 5.51 -12.57 24.62
N ASP A 218 4.62 -13.40 24.07
CA ASP A 218 4.96 -14.74 23.60
C ASP A 218 5.37 -14.75 22.11
N ILE A 219 5.18 -13.64 21.41
CA ILE A 219 5.63 -13.46 20.02
C ILE A 219 7.16 -13.53 19.97
N LYS A 220 7.68 -14.35 19.05
CA LYS A 220 9.12 -14.56 18.86
C LYS A 220 9.68 -13.79 17.67
N THR A 221 8.84 -13.49 16.68
CA THR A 221 9.25 -12.76 15.48
C THR A 221 8.21 -11.72 15.09
N ILE A 222 8.66 -10.49 14.82
CA ILE A 222 7.82 -9.45 14.20
C ILE A 222 8.46 -9.09 12.87
N ILE A 223 7.78 -9.39 11.76
CA ILE A 223 8.21 -9.02 10.40
C ILE A 223 7.60 -7.67 10.05
N ILE A 224 8.41 -6.73 9.59
CA ILE A 224 7.97 -5.39 9.17
C ILE A 224 8.46 -5.12 7.74
N THR A 225 7.51 -4.90 6.82
CA THR A 225 7.77 -4.62 5.40
C THR A 225 6.99 -3.38 4.91
N GLU A 226 7.16 -2.99 3.64
CA GLU A 226 6.35 -1.89 3.06
C GLU A 226 4.90 -2.33 2.78
N SER A 227 4.71 -3.53 2.21
CA SER A 227 3.39 -4.06 1.88
C SER A 227 3.11 -5.41 2.53
N MET A 228 1.83 -5.73 2.75
CA MET A 228 1.45 -7.03 3.30
C MET A 228 1.79 -8.19 2.37
N VAL A 229 1.85 -7.94 1.06
CA VAL A 229 2.30 -8.93 0.07
C VAL A 229 3.75 -9.32 0.34
N ASP A 230 4.62 -8.36 0.66
CA ASP A 230 6.04 -8.63 0.97
C ASP A 230 6.20 -9.33 2.30
N SER A 231 5.42 -8.94 3.32
CA SER A 231 5.40 -9.64 4.61
C SER A 231 5.06 -11.12 4.45
N LEU A 232 4.01 -11.44 3.68
CA LEU A 232 3.62 -12.82 3.40
C LEU A 232 4.63 -13.55 2.51
N SER A 233 5.24 -12.86 1.55
CA SER A 233 6.24 -13.46 0.65
C SER A 233 7.53 -13.80 1.41
N LEU A 234 8.02 -12.89 2.26
CA LEU A 234 9.15 -13.13 3.17
C LEU A 234 8.83 -14.25 4.17
N PHE A 235 7.61 -14.26 4.71
CA PHE A 235 7.14 -15.32 5.60
C PHE A 235 7.25 -16.70 4.92
N GLU A 236 6.77 -16.82 3.69
CA GLU A 236 6.81 -18.06 2.90
C GLU A 236 8.24 -18.45 2.48
N LEU A 237 9.07 -17.49 2.07
CA LEU A 237 10.45 -17.74 1.63
C LEU A 237 11.37 -18.23 2.76
N LYS A 238 11.06 -17.89 4.02
CA LYS A 238 11.92 -18.19 5.17
C LYS A 238 11.34 -19.22 6.12
N ASP A 239 10.17 -19.79 5.80
CA ASP A 239 9.51 -20.84 6.59
C ASP A 239 9.34 -20.47 8.07
N TYR A 240 8.93 -19.22 8.32
CA TYR A 240 8.65 -18.75 9.67
C TYR A 240 7.47 -19.50 10.30
N ASP A 241 7.50 -19.70 11.61
CA ASP A 241 6.41 -20.34 12.34
C ASP A 241 5.20 -19.39 12.49
N PRO A 242 4.01 -19.73 11.95
CA PRO A 242 2.83 -18.87 12.03
C PRO A 242 2.31 -18.70 13.47
N ASN A 243 2.66 -19.62 14.38
CA ASN A 243 2.20 -19.59 15.77
C ASN A 243 3.06 -18.71 16.67
N SER A 244 4.12 -18.10 16.16
CA SER A 244 4.97 -17.19 16.93
C SER A 244 5.44 -15.96 16.16
N THR A 245 4.88 -15.75 14.96
CA THR A 245 5.23 -14.64 14.06
C THR A 245 4.07 -13.68 13.89
N LEU A 246 4.36 -12.38 14.02
CA LEU A 246 3.48 -11.27 13.69
C LEU A 246 3.94 -10.65 12.37
N LEU A 247 3.03 -10.49 11.42
CA LEU A 247 3.32 -9.84 10.13
C LEU A 247 2.78 -8.43 10.13
N CYS A 248 3.64 -7.46 9.78
CA CYS A 248 3.32 -6.04 9.81
C CYS A 248 3.72 -5.36 8.50
N ALA A 249 2.88 -4.45 8.00
CA ALA A 249 3.20 -3.63 6.84
C ALA A 249 2.83 -2.15 7.03
N THR A 250 3.69 -1.25 6.54
CA THR A 250 3.51 0.20 6.69
C THR A 250 2.59 0.81 5.65
N ASN A 251 2.33 0.11 4.56
CA ASN A 251 1.52 0.57 3.44
C ASN A 251 1.96 1.96 2.94
N GLY A 252 3.21 2.02 2.47
CA GLY A 252 3.91 3.23 2.06
C GLY A 252 4.67 3.88 3.22
N GLN A 253 4.73 5.23 3.21
CA GLN A 253 5.58 6.00 4.14
C GLN A 253 5.32 5.70 5.62
N ILE A 254 6.41 5.60 6.39
CA ILE A 254 6.38 5.44 7.84
C ILE A 254 5.80 6.70 8.50
N THR A 255 4.63 6.55 9.12
CA THR A 255 3.92 7.63 9.82
C THR A 255 4.25 7.68 11.30
N LYS A 256 3.82 8.75 12.00
CA LYS A 256 3.89 8.83 13.46
C LYS A 256 3.18 7.66 14.14
N SER A 257 2.00 7.27 13.63
CA SER A 257 1.22 6.17 14.20
C SER A 257 1.93 4.82 14.12
N HIS A 258 2.69 4.58 13.04
CA HIS A 258 3.53 3.37 12.95
C HIS A 258 4.62 3.37 14.03
N LYS A 259 5.29 4.53 14.23
CA LYS A 259 6.34 4.67 15.25
C LYS A 259 5.80 4.47 16.67
N GLU A 260 4.57 4.89 16.95
CA GLU A 260 3.91 4.64 18.24
C GLU A 260 3.70 3.13 18.47
N ILE A 261 3.27 2.39 17.44
CA ILE A 261 3.17 0.92 17.53
C ILE A 261 4.56 0.27 17.66
N PHE A 262 5.58 0.75 16.95
CA PHE A 262 6.94 0.23 17.07
C PHE A 262 7.49 0.42 18.50
N ALA A 263 7.24 1.59 19.11
CA ALA A 263 7.58 1.83 20.50
C ALA A 263 6.81 0.90 21.46
N TYR A 264 5.55 0.59 21.15
CA TYR A 264 4.79 -0.40 21.90
C TYR A 264 5.39 -1.81 21.76
N PHE A 265 5.82 -2.23 20.57
CA PHE A 265 6.51 -3.50 20.36
C PHE A 265 7.85 -3.55 21.11
N GLU A 266 8.67 -2.51 21.02
CA GLU A 266 9.95 -2.38 21.77
C GLU A 266 9.75 -2.63 23.28
N LYS A 267 8.68 -2.09 23.86
CA LYS A 267 8.35 -2.19 25.28
C LYS A 267 7.75 -3.54 25.69
N ASN A 268 6.87 -4.12 24.86
CA ASN A 268 6.01 -5.23 25.26
C ASN A 268 6.37 -6.57 24.60
N ALA A 269 6.93 -6.58 23.40
CA ALA A 269 7.34 -7.81 22.69
C ALA A 269 8.75 -8.25 23.09
N LYS A 270 8.94 -8.53 24.39
CA LYS A 270 10.26 -8.71 25.01
C LYS A 270 11.04 -9.94 24.52
N ASN A 271 10.35 -10.91 23.93
CA ASN A 271 10.95 -12.13 23.38
C ASN A 271 11.05 -12.10 21.86
N ALA A 272 10.58 -11.03 21.23
CA ALA A 272 10.57 -10.92 19.78
C ALA A 272 11.89 -10.37 19.25
N LYS A 273 12.38 -10.98 18.17
CA LYS A 273 13.28 -10.34 17.22
C LYS A 273 12.48 -9.57 16.17
N ILE A 274 13.04 -8.47 15.68
CA ILE A 274 12.45 -7.64 14.65
C ILE A 274 13.12 -7.98 13.32
N VAL A 275 12.33 -8.43 12.35
CA VAL A 275 12.81 -8.71 10.99
C VAL A 275 12.34 -7.56 10.10
N LEU A 276 13.29 -6.87 9.48
CA LEU A 276 13.02 -5.78 8.56
C LEU A 276 13.21 -6.28 7.13
N GLY A 277 12.18 -6.16 6.31
CA GLY A 277 12.16 -6.65 4.94
C GLY A 277 11.59 -5.64 3.94
N TYR A 278 12.24 -4.49 3.81
CA TYR A 278 11.85 -3.45 2.86
C TYR A 278 12.41 -3.70 1.46
N ASP A 279 11.85 -3.02 0.47
CA ASP A 279 12.27 -3.09 -0.94
C ASP A 279 13.78 -2.81 -1.10
N ASN A 280 14.39 -3.46 -2.10
CA ASN A 280 15.77 -3.24 -2.51
C ASN A 280 15.86 -2.00 -3.41
N ASP A 281 15.52 -0.84 -2.85
CA ASP A 281 15.71 0.47 -3.46
C ASP A 281 16.09 1.54 -2.42
N GLU A 282 16.39 2.76 -2.88
CA GLU A 282 16.80 3.86 -1.99
C GLU A 282 15.78 4.18 -0.90
N LYS A 283 14.47 4.04 -1.18
CA LYS A 283 13.41 4.31 -0.21
C LYS A 283 13.29 3.18 0.80
N GLY A 284 13.42 1.93 0.36
CA GLY A 284 13.45 0.78 1.24
C GLY A 284 14.62 0.86 2.22
N LEU A 285 15.80 1.29 1.78
CA LEU A 285 16.94 1.57 2.66
C LEU A 285 16.63 2.65 3.70
N ASP A 286 16.03 3.77 3.28
CA ASP A 286 15.58 4.83 4.20
C ASP A 286 14.54 4.33 5.22
N PHE A 287 13.60 3.49 4.79
CA PHE A 287 12.62 2.86 5.68
C PHE A 287 13.26 1.88 6.66
N THR A 288 14.22 1.06 6.22
CA THR A 288 15.01 0.19 7.09
C THR A 288 15.69 1.00 8.19
N LEU A 289 16.38 2.10 7.84
CA LEU A 289 17.05 2.96 8.82
C LEU A 289 16.06 3.62 9.79
N LYS A 290 14.94 4.16 9.29
CA LYS A 290 13.90 4.80 10.11
C LYS A 290 13.25 3.83 11.09
N THR A 291 12.95 2.61 10.64
CA THR A 291 12.36 1.58 11.49
C THR A 291 13.37 1.06 12.50
N LYS A 292 14.62 0.82 12.08
CA LYS A 292 15.72 0.41 12.97
C LYS A 292 15.92 1.37 14.14
N GLN A 293 15.83 2.69 13.91
CA GLN A 293 15.93 3.71 14.97
C GLN A 293 14.83 3.61 16.04
N CYS A 294 13.72 2.94 15.75
CA CYS A 294 12.61 2.76 16.70
C CYS A 294 12.86 1.63 17.71
N PHE A 295 13.83 0.74 17.43
CA PHE A 295 14.13 -0.42 18.26
C PHE A 295 15.55 -0.34 18.81
N LYS A 296 15.71 -0.35 20.13
CA LYS A 296 17.01 -0.16 20.80
C LYS A 296 17.47 -1.40 21.55
N GLN A 297 16.52 -2.16 22.08
CA GLN A 297 16.76 -3.33 22.94
C GLN A 297 16.41 -4.65 22.25
N ARG A 298 15.73 -4.61 21.10
CA ARG A 298 15.39 -5.82 20.34
C ARG A 298 16.54 -6.20 19.41
N GLU A 299 16.71 -7.51 19.19
CA GLU A 299 17.50 -8.01 18.07
C GLU A 299 16.83 -7.60 16.76
N ILE A 300 17.62 -7.08 15.82
CA ILE A 300 17.14 -6.65 14.50
C ILE A 300 17.85 -7.50 13.44
N ILE A 301 17.06 -8.16 12.61
CA ILE A 301 17.52 -8.92 11.45
C ILE A 301 17.07 -8.15 10.20
N GLU A 302 18.02 -7.77 9.37
CA GLU A 302 17.75 -7.15 8.07
C GLU A 302 17.75 -8.26 7.01
N GLU A 303 16.58 -8.51 6.44
CA GLU A 303 16.41 -9.42 5.32
C GLU A 303 16.26 -8.56 4.06
N ASN A 304 17.13 -8.79 3.07
CA ASN A 304 17.10 -8.05 1.81
C ASN A 304 16.62 -8.96 0.67
N PRO A 305 15.66 -8.52 -0.15
CA PRO A 305 15.28 -9.28 -1.34
C PRO A 305 16.44 -9.29 -2.35
N LYS A 306 16.51 -10.36 -3.15
CA LYS A 306 17.51 -10.52 -4.22
C LYS A 306 17.18 -9.67 -5.43
N LEU A 307 15.89 -9.55 -5.72
CA LEU A 307 15.33 -8.69 -6.75
C LEU A 307 14.88 -7.38 -6.12
N LYS A 308 13.79 -6.80 -6.61
CA LYS A 308 13.27 -5.53 -6.14
C LYS A 308 12.57 -5.66 -4.78
N ASP A 309 11.71 -6.65 -4.63
CA ASP A 309 10.90 -6.88 -3.42
C ASP A 309 10.77 -8.39 -3.15
N PHE A 310 10.30 -8.76 -1.95
CA PHE A 310 10.17 -10.18 -1.58
C PHE A 310 9.11 -10.92 -2.41
N ASN A 311 8.14 -10.20 -2.97
CA ASN A 311 7.18 -10.82 -3.86
C ASN A 311 7.80 -11.24 -5.19
N ASP A 312 8.66 -10.40 -5.77
CA ASP A 312 9.43 -10.75 -6.96
C ASP A 312 10.30 -11.98 -6.70
N ASP A 313 10.95 -12.06 -5.53
CA ASP A 313 11.74 -13.24 -5.15
C ASP A 313 10.88 -14.52 -5.05
N LEU A 314 9.73 -14.45 -4.37
CA LEU A 314 8.81 -15.59 -4.25
C LEU A 314 8.32 -16.06 -5.61
N LEU A 315 7.93 -15.11 -6.46
CA LEU A 315 7.42 -15.37 -7.79
C LEU A 315 8.46 -16.11 -8.62
N ILE A 316 9.70 -15.61 -8.63
CA ILE A 316 10.80 -16.22 -9.38
C ILE A 316 11.17 -17.60 -8.85
N SER A 317 11.22 -17.78 -7.52
CA SER A 317 11.45 -19.10 -6.92
C SER A 317 10.39 -20.11 -7.36
N LYS A 318 9.11 -19.74 -7.37
CA LYS A 318 8.02 -20.64 -7.76
C LYS A 318 7.98 -20.93 -9.25
N VAL A 319 8.13 -19.91 -10.08
CA VAL A 319 8.04 -20.03 -11.53
C VAL A 319 9.16 -20.89 -12.10
N PHE A 320 10.39 -20.69 -11.62
CA PHE A 320 11.55 -21.46 -12.08
C PHE A 320 11.83 -22.70 -11.22
N GLY A 321 11.06 -22.94 -10.15
CA GLY A 321 11.30 -24.05 -9.23
C GLY A 321 12.64 -23.93 -8.49
N LEU A 322 13.13 -22.72 -8.27
CA LEU A 322 14.39 -22.47 -7.56
C LEU A 322 14.19 -22.68 -6.05
N LYS A 323 15.28 -23.06 -5.38
CA LYS A 323 15.33 -23.04 -3.91
C LYS A 323 15.07 -21.63 -3.39
N LYS A 324 14.51 -21.52 -2.18
CA LYS A 324 14.11 -20.23 -1.59
C LYS A 324 15.29 -19.30 -1.30
N ASP A 325 16.51 -19.84 -1.21
CA ASP A 325 17.77 -19.12 -0.99
C ASP A 325 18.58 -18.89 -2.28
N PHE A 326 17.91 -18.87 -3.44
CA PHE A 326 18.55 -18.71 -4.75
C PHE A 326 19.44 -17.46 -4.87
N SER A 327 20.39 -17.52 -5.81
CA SER A 327 21.20 -16.37 -6.20
C SER A 327 20.81 -15.81 -7.58
N LEU A 328 21.34 -14.63 -7.93
CA LEU A 328 21.16 -14.07 -9.27
C LEU A 328 21.78 -14.97 -10.36
N GLU A 329 22.85 -15.71 -10.04
CA GLU A 329 23.42 -16.70 -10.95
C GLU A 329 22.45 -17.86 -11.23
N ASP A 330 21.66 -18.27 -10.24
CA ASP A 330 20.66 -19.33 -10.43
C ASP A 330 19.55 -18.88 -11.39
N ILE A 331 19.06 -17.64 -11.24
CA ILE A 331 18.13 -17.05 -12.21
C ILE A 331 18.78 -16.98 -13.59
N GLN A 332 20.03 -16.52 -13.69
CA GLN A 332 20.72 -16.41 -14.97
C GLN A 332 20.91 -17.78 -15.65
N LYS A 333 21.12 -18.86 -14.90
CA LYS A 333 21.17 -20.23 -15.45
C LYS A 333 19.84 -20.62 -16.11
N GLU A 334 18.71 -20.31 -15.49
CA GLU A 334 17.39 -20.59 -16.05
C GLU A 334 17.13 -19.78 -17.32
N ILE A 335 17.46 -18.49 -17.32
CA ILE A 335 17.41 -17.65 -18.52
C ILE A 335 18.28 -18.23 -19.65
N ASN A 336 19.50 -18.67 -19.32
CA ASN A 336 20.40 -19.30 -20.29
C ASN A 336 19.86 -20.64 -20.80
N SER A 337 19.12 -21.39 -19.97
CA SER A 337 18.46 -22.64 -20.37
C SER A 337 17.38 -22.39 -21.43
N LEU A 338 16.53 -21.38 -21.20
CA LEU A 338 15.52 -20.94 -22.18
C LEU A 338 16.18 -20.48 -23.49
N GLN A 339 17.30 -19.76 -23.40
CA GLN A 339 18.07 -19.34 -24.58
C GLN A 339 18.58 -20.54 -25.36
N LYS A 340 19.25 -21.49 -24.69
CA LYS A 340 19.78 -22.70 -25.33
C LYS A 340 18.70 -23.53 -26.02
N LYS A 341 17.51 -23.63 -25.40
CA LYS A 341 16.36 -24.31 -25.99
C LYS A 341 15.92 -23.64 -27.30
N THR A 342 15.86 -22.32 -27.32
CA THR A 342 15.52 -21.53 -28.51
C THR A 342 16.58 -21.65 -29.60
N GLU A 343 17.85 -21.57 -29.23
CA GLU A 343 19.01 -21.74 -30.13
C GLU A 343 19.01 -23.12 -30.77
N TYR A 344 18.78 -24.17 -29.97
CA TYR A 344 18.71 -25.54 -30.46
C TYR A 344 17.67 -25.70 -31.56
N LEU A 345 16.46 -25.14 -31.38
CA LEU A 345 15.44 -25.15 -32.43
C LEU A 345 15.92 -24.37 -33.66
N LEU A 346 16.40 -23.14 -33.50
CA LEU A 346 16.76 -22.26 -34.62
C LEU A 346 17.91 -22.82 -35.47
N ASP A 347 18.89 -23.44 -34.84
CA ASP A 347 20.10 -23.98 -35.48
C ASP A 347 19.83 -25.35 -36.10
N ARG A 348 18.96 -26.17 -35.51
CA ARG A 348 18.68 -27.54 -35.95
C ARG A 348 17.36 -27.70 -36.71
N LYS A 349 16.59 -26.63 -36.94
CA LYS A 349 15.25 -26.66 -37.59
C LYS A 349 15.14 -27.44 -38.91
N ASN A 350 16.24 -27.58 -39.66
CA ASN A 350 16.28 -28.30 -40.95
C ASN A 350 16.52 -29.82 -40.80
N VAL A 351 17.00 -30.26 -39.64
CA VAL A 351 17.35 -31.67 -39.36
C VAL A 351 16.50 -32.27 -38.23
N LEU A 352 15.74 -31.44 -37.51
CA LEU A 352 14.80 -31.89 -36.50
C LEU A 352 13.61 -32.62 -37.13
N ILE A 353 13.22 -33.73 -36.50
CA ILE A 353 11.95 -34.40 -36.82
C ILE A 353 10.77 -33.45 -36.55
N GLU A 354 9.74 -33.52 -37.41
CA GLU A 354 8.63 -32.57 -37.39
C GLU A 354 7.83 -32.57 -36.08
N SER A 355 7.73 -33.73 -35.41
CA SER A 355 7.08 -33.83 -34.10
C SER A 355 7.81 -33.00 -33.03
N LYS A 356 9.13 -33.20 -32.89
CA LYS A 356 9.96 -32.47 -31.92
C LYS A 356 10.03 -30.97 -32.22
N LYS A 357 10.09 -30.62 -33.50
CA LYS A 357 10.04 -29.23 -33.95
C LYS A 357 8.73 -28.55 -33.58
N THR A 358 7.59 -29.23 -33.80
CA THR A 358 6.27 -28.73 -33.43
C THR A 358 6.12 -28.57 -31.92
N GLU A 359 6.63 -29.53 -31.15
CA GLU A 359 6.67 -29.47 -29.68
C GLU A 359 7.45 -28.23 -29.20
N LEU A 360 8.69 -28.05 -29.65
CA LEU A 360 9.54 -26.92 -29.28
C LEU A 360 8.94 -25.58 -29.70
N ILE A 361 8.35 -25.50 -30.90
CA ILE A 361 7.65 -24.29 -31.34
C ILE A 361 6.53 -23.93 -30.37
N LYS A 362 5.67 -24.89 -30.01
CA LYS A 362 4.55 -24.65 -29.08
C LYS A 362 5.05 -24.25 -27.70
N GLU A 363 6.08 -24.91 -27.19
CA GLU A 363 6.65 -24.62 -25.88
C GLU A 363 7.22 -23.19 -25.82
N ILE A 364 8.04 -22.81 -26.81
CA ILE A 364 8.64 -21.47 -26.86
C ILE A 364 7.56 -20.39 -27.08
N SER A 365 6.63 -20.61 -28.02
CA SER A 365 5.63 -19.60 -28.37
C SER A 365 4.57 -19.39 -27.29
N ASN A 366 4.11 -20.47 -26.66
CA ASN A 366 2.96 -20.43 -25.76
C ASN A 366 3.36 -20.35 -24.28
N ASN A 367 4.58 -20.76 -23.94
CA ASN A 367 5.04 -20.77 -22.55
C ASN A 367 6.21 -19.81 -22.34
N ASP A 368 7.36 -20.03 -23.00
CA ASP A 368 8.60 -19.31 -22.66
C ASP A 368 8.51 -17.81 -22.96
N ILE A 369 8.08 -17.44 -24.17
CA ILE A 369 7.98 -16.03 -24.58
C ILE A 369 6.97 -15.29 -23.69
N PRO A 370 5.72 -15.76 -23.50
CA PRO A 370 4.78 -15.11 -22.59
C PRO A 370 5.31 -14.98 -21.17
N LEU A 371 5.95 -16.03 -20.65
CA LEU A 371 6.52 -16.03 -19.31
C LEU A 371 7.61 -14.97 -19.17
N VAL A 372 8.60 -14.97 -20.06
CA VAL A 372 9.69 -13.99 -20.01
C VAL A 372 9.17 -12.58 -20.23
N SER A 373 8.15 -12.38 -21.08
CA SER A 373 7.52 -11.07 -21.26
C SER A 373 6.89 -10.55 -19.96
N TYR A 374 6.21 -11.43 -19.22
CA TYR A 374 5.62 -11.12 -17.92
C TYR A 374 6.70 -10.82 -16.86
N LEU A 375 7.79 -11.59 -16.85
CA LEU A 375 8.88 -11.44 -15.87
C LEU A 375 9.86 -10.32 -16.18
N LYS A 376 9.98 -9.90 -17.44
CA LYS A 376 10.93 -8.89 -17.90
C LYS A 376 11.03 -7.66 -16.98
N PRO A 377 9.92 -6.95 -16.63
CA PRO A 377 10.01 -5.75 -15.79
C PRO A 377 10.52 -6.03 -14.37
N LYS A 378 10.51 -7.29 -13.91
CA LYS A 378 11.01 -7.72 -12.59
C LYS A 378 12.49 -8.13 -12.63
N LEU A 379 12.97 -8.56 -13.81
CA LEU A 379 14.28 -9.17 -13.99
C LEU A 379 15.30 -8.29 -14.71
N GLU A 380 14.86 -7.34 -15.55
CA GLU A 380 15.74 -6.63 -16.49
C GLU A 380 16.85 -5.79 -15.84
N ASN A 381 16.67 -5.40 -14.58
CA ASN A 381 17.68 -4.68 -13.80
C ASN A 381 18.63 -5.60 -13.03
N PHE A 382 18.38 -6.92 -13.01
CA PHE A 382 19.09 -7.89 -12.16
C PHE A 382 19.80 -8.98 -12.94
N VAL A 383 19.29 -9.36 -14.11
CA VAL A 383 19.87 -10.42 -14.97
C VAL A 383 19.91 -10.00 -16.43
N ASN A 384 20.80 -10.60 -17.22
CA ASN A 384 20.94 -10.29 -18.64
C ASN A 384 19.89 -11.02 -19.48
N LEU A 385 18.90 -10.27 -19.95
CA LEU A 385 17.84 -10.76 -20.85
C LEU A 385 18.11 -10.48 -22.33
N LYS A 386 19.18 -9.73 -22.67
CA LYS A 386 19.40 -9.22 -24.04
C LYS A 386 19.64 -10.35 -25.04
N ALA A 387 20.46 -11.32 -24.67
CA ALA A 387 20.79 -12.45 -25.53
C ALA A 387 19.55 -13.32 -25.83
N LEU A 388 18.78 -13.66 -24.78
CA LEU A 388 17.52 -14.38 -24.92
C LEU A 388 16.51 -13.60 -25.78
N GLY A 389 16.34 -12.30 -25.54
CA GLY A 389 15.44 -11.44 -26.31
C GLY A 389 15.75 -11.47 -27.81
N LYS A 390 17.03 -11.36 -28.19
CA LYS A 390 17.46 -11.48 -29.59
C LYS A 390 17.07 -12.82 -30.20
N ARG A 391 17.20 -13.92 -29.45
CA ARG A 391 16.81 -15.26 -29.93
C ARG A 391 15.30 -15.41 -30.07
N PHE A 392 14.51 -14.80 -29.19
CA PHE A 392 13.07 -14.75 -29.37
C PHE A 392 12.65 -13.93 -30.60
N ASP A 393 13.34 -12.83 -30.91
CA ASP A 393 13.09 -12.06 -32.14
C ASP A 393 13.39 -12.91 -33.40
N GLU A 394 14.52 -13.62 -33.41
CA GLU A 394 14.89 -14.56 -34.49
C GLU A 394 13.86 -15.69 -34.64
N PHE A 395 13.36 -16.23 -33.52
CA PHE A 395 12.31 -17.25 -33.49
C PHE A 395 10.97 -16.72 -34.03
N ASN A 396 10.55 -15.51 -33.65
CA ASN A 396 9.33 -14.90 -34.16
C ASN A 396 9.41 -14.64 -35.67
N ALA A 397 10.55 -14.18 -36.17
CA ALA A 397 10.78 -14.04 -37.61
C ALA A 397 10.71 -15.39 -38.34
N TYR A 398 11.23 -16.46 -37.73
CA TYR A 398 11.12 -17.81 -38.25
C TYR A 398 9.66 -18.30 -38.32
N LEU A 399 8.86 -18.10 -37.26
CA LEU A 399 7.44 -18.45 -37.25
C LEU A 399 6.62 -17.70 -38.31
N GLY A 400 6.92 -16.42 -38.52
CA GLY A 400 6.29 -15.62 -39.58
C GLY A 400 6.44 -16.27 -40.96
N ARG A 401 7.68 -16.65 -41.32
CA ARG A 401 7.99 -17.31 -42.59
C ARG A 401 7.29 -18.66 -42.77
N ILE A 402 7.18 -19.46 -41.71
CA ILE A 402 6.46 -20.74 -41.77
C ILE A 402 4.98 -20.53 -42.05
N THR A 403 4.39 -19.52 -41.41
CA THR A 403 2.96 -19.22 -41.51
C THR A 403 2.61 -18.69 -42.90
N GLU A 404 3.44 -17.82 -43.47
CA GLU A 404 3.31 -17.34 -44.85
C GLU A 404 3.44 -18.48 -45.88
N ASN A 405 4.42 -19.36 -45.73
CA ASN A 405 4.62 -20.50 -46.62
C ASN A 405 3.48 -21.53 -46.58
N LYS A 406 2.72 -21.62 -45.49
CA LYS A 406 1.51 -22.44 -45.41
C LYS A 406 0.34 -21.80 -46.17
N LYS A 407 0.15 -20.48 -46.03
CA LYS A 407 -0.89 -19.73 -46.74
C LYS A 407 -0.72 -19.67 -48.27
N ILE A 408 0.51 -19.84 -48.78
CA ILE A 408 0.81 -19.88 -50.22
C ILE A 408 0.56 -21.28 -50.82
N LYS A 409 0.46 -22.31 -49.98
CA LYS A 409 0.25 -23.72 -50.39
C LYS A 409 -1.19 -24.20 -50.25
N GLU A 410 -2.05 -23.40 -49.63
CA GLU A 410 -3.51 -23.54 -49.61
C GLU A 410 -4.09 -22.63 -50.70
#